data_AF-A0A6B3HTW8-F1
#
_entry.id   AF-A0A6B3HTW8-F1
#
_cell.length_a   1.000
_cell.length_b   1.000
_cell.length_c   1.000
_cell.angle_alpha   90.00
_cell.angle_beta   90.00
_cell.angle_gamma   90.00
#
_symmetry.space_group_name_H-M   'P 1'
#
loop_
_entity.id
_entity.type
_entity.pdbx_description
1 polymer ?
#
loop_
_entity_poly.entity_id
_entity_poly.type
_entity_poly.pdbx_seq_one_letter_code
_entity_poly.pdbx_strand_id
1 'polypeptide(L)' 'IGLVATASSTYNSPFNLARRFASLDLISGGRAGWNVVTSFDTGTSKNFGLDEHLDYATRYGRALEFVQVARGL' A
#
# COMPACT_ATOMS: atom_id res chain seq x y z
N ILE A 1 15.43 0.05 16.83
CA ILE A 1 15.16 0.90 15.64
C ILE A 1 14.13 0.19 14.77
N GLY A 2 12.98 0.80 14.48
CA GLY A 2 11.97 0.25 13.56
C GLY A 2 12.24 0.65 12.10
N LEU A 3 11.76 -0.14 11.16
CA LEU A 3 11.87 0.10 9.71
C LEU A 3 10.48 0.33 9.13
N VAL A 4 10.10 1.59 8.90
CA VAL A 4 8.77 1.95 8.39
C VAL A 4 8.87 2.47 6.97
N ALA A 5 8.20 1.82 6.04
CA ALA A 5 8.14 2.25 4.64
C ALA A 5 6.75 2.82 4.30
N THR A 6 6.74 3.91 3.53
CA THR A 6 5.50 4.47 2.95
C THR A 6 5.21 3.76 1.64
N ALA A 7 4.02 3.18 1.52
CA ALA A 7 3.60 2.53 0.28
C ALA A 7 2.10 2.71 0.04
N SER A 8 1.74 2.92 -1.23
CA SER A 8 0.38 3.25 -1.63
C SER A 8 -0.52 2.02 -1.74
N SER A 9 -1.72 2.07 -1.15
CA SER A 9 -2.77 1.06 -1.35
C SER A 9 -3.53 1.25 -2.66
N THR A 10 -3.35 2.37 -3.36
CA THR A 10 -4.12 2.70 -4.56
C THR A 10 -3.58 2.01 -5.81
N TYR A 11 -2.25 1.86 -5.90
CA TYR A 11 -1.57 1.40 -7.11
C TYR A 11 -0.77 0.10 -6.94
N ASN A 12 -0.69 -0.43 -5.71
CA ASN A 12 -0.07 -1.73 -5.48
C ASN A 12 -1.10 -2.86 -5.56
N SER A 13 -0.60 -4.08 -5.72
CA SER A 13 -1.39 -5.29 -5.44
C SER A 13 -1.30 -5.62 -3.94
N PRO A 14 -2.41 -5.96 -3.26
CA PRO A 14 -2.41 -6.36 -1.85
C PRO A 14 -1.46 -7.52 -1.55
N PHE A 15 -1.52 -8.58 -2.36
CA PHE A 15 -0.69 -9.76 -2.18
C PHE A 15 0.81 -9.45 -2.29
N ASN A 16 1.19 -8.72 -3.35
CA ASN A 16 2.59 -8.39 -3.57
C ASN A 16 3.15 -7.48 -2.50
N LEU A 17 2.37 -6.51 -2.01
CA LEU A 17 2.81 -5.60 -0.96
C LEU A 17 2.91 -6.32 0.40
N ALA A 18 1.92 -7.15 0.74
CA ALA A 18 1.94 -7.98 1.94
C ALA A 18 3.18 -8.89 1.98
N ARG A 19 3.50 -9.58 0.88
CA ARG A 19 4.69 -10.42 0.78
C ARG A 19 6.00 -9.65 1.01
N ARG A 20 6.12 -8.43 0.48
CA ARG A 20 7.31 -7.59 0.68
C ARG A 20 7.46 -7.18 2.15
N PHE A 21 6.38 -6.76 2.79
CA PHE A 21 6.40 -6.40 4.22
C PHE A 21 6.62 -7.61 5.12
N ALA A 22 6.03 -8.76 4.84
CA ALA A 22 6.31 -10.00 5.57
C ALA A 22 7.78 -10.42 5.44
N SER A 23 8.37 -10.26 4.25
CA SER A 23 9.81 -10.52 4.04
C SER A 23 10.68 -9.55 4.85
N LEU A 24 10.32 -8.26 4.84
CA LEU A 24 11.01 -7.24 5.64
C LEU A 24 10.87 -7.52 7.14
N ASP A 25 9.69 -7.95 7.58
CA ASP A 25 9.43 -8.29 8.97
C ASP A 25 10.31 -9.45 9.44
N LEU A 26 10.40 -10.53 8.64
CA LEU A 26 11.27 -11.67 8.91
C LEU A 26 12.76 -11.26 8.98
N ILE A 27 13.25 -10.51 8.00
CA ILE A 27 14.66 -10.09 7.93
C ILE A 27 14.99 -9.10 9.05
N SER A 28 14.05 -8.23 9.41
CA SER A 28 14.25 -7.22 10.45
C SER A 28 14.05 -7.74 11.87
N GLY A 29 13.49 -8.94 12.03
CA GLY A 29 13.16 -9.55 13.31
C GLY A 29 11.95 -8.90 13.98
N GLY A 30 10.84 -8.73 13.26
CA GLY A 30 9.59 -8.18 13.81
C GLY A 30 9.55 -6.65 13.91
N ARG A 31 10.37 -5.94 13.12
CA ARG A 31 10.54 -4.49 13.23
C ARG A 31 10.05 -3.72 12.01
N ALA A 32 9.33 -4.40 11.11
CA ALA A 32 8.77 -3.76 9.93
C ALA A 32 7.48 -3.00 10.27
N GLY A 33 7.27 -1.86 9.63
CA GLY A 33 6.02 -1.13 9.67
C GLY A 33 5.65 -0.58 8.31
N TRP A 34 4.36 -0.40 8.07
CA TRP A 34 3.84 0.17 6.83
C TRP A 34 3.06 1.44 7.13
N ASN A 35 3.52 2.56 6.57
CA ASN A 35 2.72 3.78 6.47
C ASN A 35 1.83 3.70 5.23
N VAL A 36 0.55 3.36 5.43
CA VAL A 36 -0.45 3.22 4.37
C VAL A 36 -0.83 4.60 3.86
N VAL A 37 -0.67 4.82 2.55
CA VAL A 37 -1.12 6.04 1.88
C VAL A 37 -1.96 5.69 0.66
N THR A 38 -2.70 6.64 0.12
CA THR A 38 -3.53 6.43 -1.08
C THR A 38 -3.00 7.18 -2.30
N SER A 39 -1.74 7.66 -2.23
CA SER A 39 -1.16 8.62 -3.18
C SER A 39 -1.94 9.94 -3.27
N PHE A 40 -1.32 11.01 -3.75
CA PHE A 40 -1.99 12.31 -3.92
C PHE A 40 -1.72 12.98 -5.27
N ASP A 41 -0.66 12.55 -5.97
CA ASP A 41 -0.22 13.17 -7.21
C ASP A 41 -1.05 12.69 -8.41
N THR A 42 -1.49 13.65 -9.22
CA THR A 42 -2.26 13.43 -10.46
C THR A 42 -1.39 12.93 -11.61
N GLY A 43 -0.08 13.18 -11.59
CA GLY A 43 0.86 12.64 -12.58
C GLY A 43 1.07 11.13 -12.44
N THR A 44 1.03 10.62 -11.21
CA THR A 44 1.28 9.22 -10.89
C THR A 44 0.25 8.28 -11.51
N SER A 45 -1.02 8.68 -11.59
CA SER A 45 -2.13 7.83 -12.05
C SER A 45 -1.91 7.26 -13.46
N LYS A 46 -1.34 8.07 -14.35
CA LYS A 46 -1.05 7.68 -15.74
C LYS A 46 0.01 6.59 -15.85
N ASN A 47 0.98 6.56 -14.93
CA ASN A 47 1.99 5.51 -14.88
C ASN A 47 1.41 4.14 -14.45
N PHE A 48 0.21 4.14 -13.88
CA PHE A 48 -0.52 2.95 -13.46
C PHE A 48 -1.77 2.69 -14.33
N GLY A 49 -1.83 3.30 -15.52
CA GLY A 49 -2.90 3.05 -16.50
C GLY A 49 -4.24 3.68 -16.14
N LEU A 50 -4.27 4.68 -15.25
CA LEU A 50 -5.46 5.48 -14.98
C LEU A 50 -5.33 6.87 -15.63
N ASP A 51 -6.38 7.30 -16.32
CA ASP A 51 -6.41 8.63 -16.95
C ASP A 51 -6.41 9.76 -15.91
N GLU A 52 -7.09 9.52 -14.78
CA GLU A 52 -7.23 10.48 -13.69
C GLU A 52 -6.96 9.84 -12.31
N HIS A 53 -6.71 10.71 -11.33
CA HIS A 53 -6.57 10.31 -9.94
C HIS A 53 -7.93 9.93 -9.36
N LEU A 54 -7.99 8.80 -8.64
CA LEU A 54 -9.24 8.35 -8.01
C LEU A 54 -9.70 9.36 -6.95
N ASP A 55 -11.01 9.52 -6.83
CA ASP A 55 -11.61 10.39 -5.81
C ASP A 55 -11.28 9.90 -4.39
N TYR A 56 -11.45 10.79 -3.42
CA TYR A 56 -11.13 10.52 -2.03
C TYR A 56 -11.88 9.30 -1.47
N ALA A 57 -13.19 9.20 -1.68
CA ALA A 57 -14.00 8.14 -1.10
C ALA A 57 -13.59 6.77 -1.66
N THR A 58 -13.40 6.68 -2.98
CA THR A 58 -12.92 5.47 -3.65
C THR A 58 -11.55 5.05 -3.14
N ARG A 59 -10.61 5.99 -3.00
CA ARG A 59 -9.25 5.69 -2.51
C ARG A 59 -9.24 5.14 -1.10
N TYR A 60 -9.99 5.74 -0.19
CA TYR A 60 -10.04 5.30 1.20
C TYR A 60 -10.84 4.00 1.39
N GLY A 61 -11.90 3.79 0.61
CA GLY A 61 -12.62 2.51 0.55
C GLY A 61 -11.69 1.38 0.11
N ARG A 62 -10.94 1.59 -0.99
CA ARG A 62 -9.90 0.65 -1.45
C ARG A 62 -8.80 0.44 -0.41
N ALA A 63 -8.36 1.48 0.30
CA ALA A 63 -7.34 1.34 1.33
C ALA A 63 -7.78 0.44 2.48
N LEU A 64 -9.05 0.53 2.90
CA LEU A 64 -9.61 -0.33 3.93
C LEU A 64 -9.61 -1.80 3.50
N GLU A 65 -10.15 -2.08 2.31
CA GLU A 65 -10.18 -3.43 1.74
C GLU A 65 -8.76 -3.99 1.57
N PHE A 66 -7.82 -3.17 1.08
CA PHE A 66 -6.43 -3.56 0.89
C PHE A 66 -5.80 -4.03 2.19
N VAL A 67 -5.98 -3.27 3.28
CA VAL A 67 -5.43 -3.64 4.61
C VAL A 67 -6.10 -4.90 5.14
N GLN A 68 -7.40 -5.09 4.90
CA GLN A 68 -8.11 -6.32 5.27
C GLN A 68 -7.55 -7.54 4.55
N VAL A 69 -7.37 -7.45 3.22
CA VAL A 69 -6.76 -8.52 2.41
C VAL A 69 -5.34 -8.80 2.89
N ALA A 70 -4.50 -7.78 3.08
CA ALA A 70 -3.13 -7.96 3.51
C ALA A 70 -3.01 -8.62 4.90
N ARG A 71 -3.97 -8.40 5.79
CA ARG A 71 -4.03 -9.05 7.11
C ARG A 71 -4.61 -10.47 7.09
N GLY A 72 -5.36 -10.81 6.04
CA GLY A 72 -5.98 -12.13 5.86
C GLY A 72 -5.10 -13.14 5.12
N LEU A 73 -3.95 -12.71 4.59
CA LEU A 73 -2.93 -13.55 3.96
C LEU A 73 -1.97 -14.13 5.02
#